data_AF-A0A952VSL7-F1
#
_entry.id   AF-A0A952VSL7-F1
#
_cell.length_a   1.000
_cell.length_b   1.000
_cell.length_c   1.000
_cell.angle_alpha   90.00
_cell.angle_beta   90.00
_cell.angle_gamma   90.00
#
_symmetry.space_group_name_H-M   'P 1'
#
loop_
_entity.id
_entity.type
_entity.pdbx_description
1 polymer ?
#
loop_
_entity_poly.entity_id
_entity_poly.type
_entity_poly.pdbx_seq_one_letter_code
_entity_poly.pdbx_strand_id
1 'polypeptide(L)'
;MKEVTKGLAVSTSVIPAPVRREPKRLSPNHLLELVTRLCIFKAERWGRRALFYERHRDYFPRLSAGRFVNRCRELEARYRALAQMMFLIPAEDRLVPVRAVALPKL
;
A
#
# COMPACT_ATOMS: atom_id res chain seq x y z
N MET A 1 -51.55 4.30 -38.75
CA MET A 1 -51.03 3.66 -37.51
C MET A 1 -49.94 2.70 -37.96
N LYS A 2 -48.65 3.04 -37.76
CA LYS A 2 -47.73 2.43 -36.76
C LYS A 2 -47.68 0.90 -36.92
N GLU A 3 -46.55 0.28 -37.25
CA GLU A 3 -45.31 0.27 -36.47
C GLU A 3 -44.09 0.05 -37.38
N VAL A 4 -43.11 0.94 -37.28
CA VAL A 4 -41.77 0.79 -37.87
C VAL A 4 -40.91 0.11 -36.82
N THR A 5 -40.77 -1.21 -36.87
CA THR A 5 -39.79 -1.93 -36.06
C THR A 5 -38.43 -1.86 -36.73
N LYS A 6 -37.75 -0.72 -36.53
CA LYS A 6 -36.29 -0.64 -36.69
C LYS A 6 -35.69 -1.62 -35.69
N GLY A 7 -35.25 -2.78 -36.17
CA GLY A 7 -34.45 -3.72 -35.41
C GLY A 7 -33.18 -3.01 -34.95
N LEU A 8 -33.17 -2.57 -33.70
CA LEU A 8 -32.00 -2.03 -33.03
C LEU A 8 -31.02 -3.19 -32.86
N ALA A 9 -30.03 -3.27 -33.76
CA ALA A 9 -28.91 -4.18 -33.64
C ALA A 9 -28.12 -3.80 -32.38
N VAL A 10 -28.42 -4.46 -31.27
CA VAL A 10 -27.63 -4.41 -30.06
C VAL A 10 -26.29 -5.04 -30.41
N SER A 11 -25.30 -4.19 -30.69
CA SER A 11 -23.92 -4.61 -30.85
C SER A 11 -23.49 -5.20 -29.52
N THR A 12 -23.49 -6.53 -29.43
CA THR A 12 -22.94 -7.27 -28.31
C THR A 12 -21.47 -6.90 -28.23
N SER A 13 -21.10 -5.98 -27.32
CA SER A 13 -19.70 -5.70 -27.03
C SER A 13 -19.11 -7.00 -26.53
N VAL A 14 -18.35 -7.68 -27.38
CA VAL A 14 -17.59 -8.86 -27.00
C VAL A 14 -16.54 -8.37 -26.01
N ILE A 15 -16.86 -8.46 -24.73
CA ILE A 15 -15.89 -8.29 -23.65
C ILE A 15 -14.88 -9.40 -23.88
N PRO A 16 -13.60 -9.09 -24.20
CA PRO A 16 -12.61 -10.15 -24.38
C PRO A 16 -12.54 -10.93 -23.07
N ALA A 17 -12.72 -12.25 -23.18
CA ALA A 17 -12.62 -13.15 -22.04
C ALA A 17 -11.31 -12.87 -21.28
N PRO A 18 -11.31 -12.88 -19.93
CA PRO A 18 -10.09 -12.66 -19.18
C PRO A 18 -9.08 -13.71 -19.62
N VAL A 19 -8.00 -13.24 -20.27
CA VAL A 19 -6.84 -14.05 -20.63
C VAL A 19 -6.45 -14.82 -19.38
N ARG A 20 -6.49 -16.15 -19.46
CA ARG A 20 -5.98 -17.03 -18.41
C ARG A 20 -4.52 -16.66 -18.18
N ARG A 21 -4.28 -15.74 -17.24
CA ARG A 21 -2.95 -15.49 -16.71
C ARG A 21 -2.57 -16.78 -16.03
N GLU A 22 -1.62 -17.50 -16.62
CA GLU A 22 -0.92 -18.54 -15.88
C GLU A 22 -0.53 -17.97 -14.51
N PRO A 23 -0.64 -18.76 -13.43
CA PRO A 23 -0.18 -18.30 -12.14
C PRO A 23 1.30 -17.97 -12.29
N LYS A 24 1.63 -16.67 -12.32
CA LYS A 24 3.01 -16.19 -12.26
C LYS A 24 3.61 -16.86 -11.04
N ARG A 25 4.45 -17.87 -11.26
CA ARG A 25 5.18 -18.53 -10.18
C ARG A 25 5.95 -17.42 -9.48
N LEU A 26 5.50 -17.10 -8.27
CA LEU A 26 6.15 -16.11 -7.44
C LEU A 26 7.58 -16.64 -7.18
N SER A 27 8.59 -15.79 -7.35
CA SER A 27 9.95 -16.21 -7.04
C SER A 27 9.99 -16.65 -5.57
N PRO A 28 10.88 -17.58 -5.17
CA PRO A 28 11.00 -18.03 -3.79
C PRO A 28 11.20 -16.86 -2.80
N ASN A 29 11.81 -15.76 -3.27
CA ASN A 29 12.08 -14.56 -2.51
C ASN A 29 10.88 -13.59 -2.42
N HIS A 30 9.81 -13.83 -3.18
CA HIS A 30 8.69 -12.89 -3.28
C HIS A 30 7.91 -12.75 -1.97
N LEU A 31 7.75 -13.83 -1.21
CA LEU A 31 7.12 -13.77 0.12
C LEU A 31 7.97 -12.97 1.10
N LEU A 32 9.29 -13.17 1.07
CA LEU A 32 10.22 -12.44 1.93
C LEU A 32 10.24 -10.94 1.59
N GLU A 33 10.23 -10.60 0.30
CA GLU A 33 10.15 -9.23 -0.21
C GLU A 33 8.82 -8.57 0.22
N LEU A 34 7.71 -9.29 0.13
CA LEU A 34 6.40 -8.83 0.56
C LEU A 34 6.36 -8.56 2.06
N VAL A 35 6.86 -9.49 2.89
CA VAL A 35 6.93 -9.31 4.34
C VAL A 35 7.80 -8.11 4.68
N THR A 36 8.92 -7.93 3.97
CA THR A 36 9.82 -6.79 4.21
C THR A 36 9.15 -5.45 3.88
N ARG A 37 8.50 -5.34 2.71
CA ARG A 37 7.70 -4.16 2.36
C ARG A 37 6.60 -3.88 3.38
N LEU A 38 5.97 -4.93 3.90
CA LEU A 38 4.95 -4.81 4.93
C LEU A 38 5.56 -4.29 6.24
N CYS A 39 6.73 -4.78 6.65
CA CYS A 39 7.46 -4.28 7.80
C CYS A 39 7.83 -2.80 7.65
N ILE A 40 8.37 -2.38 6.50
CA ILE A 40 8.69 -0.96 6.23
C ILE A 40 7.43 -0.10 6.27
N PHE A 41 6.35 -0.53 5.62
CA PHE A 41 5.07 0.17 5.64
C PHE A 41 4.52 0.34 7.06
N LYS A 42 4.61 -0.71 7.89
CA LYS A 42 4.22 -0.65 9.30
C LYS A 42 5.09 0.33 10.08
N ALA A 43 6.41 0.30 9.88
CA ALA A 43 7.33 1.23 10.51
C ALA A 43 7.00 2.69 10.17
N GLU A 44 6.81 3.01 8.89
CA GLU A 44 6.41 4.35 8.47
C GLU A 44 5.09 4.81 9.09
N ARG A 45 4.09 3.91 9.14
CA ARG A 45 2.81 4.23 9.76
C ARG A 45 2.96 4.61 11.22
N TRP A 46 3.78 3.88 11.97
CA TRP A 46 4.05 4.19 13.37
C TRP A 46 4.82 5.50 13.53
N GLY A 47 5.81 5.77 12.66
CA GLY A 47 6.55 7.04 12.66
C GLY A 47 5.67 8.25 12.33
N ARG A 48 4.80 8.16 11.32
CA ARG A 48 3.83 9.23 11.00
C ARG A 48 2.84 9.46 12.14
N ARG A 49 2.40 8.38 12.81
CA ARG A 49 1.52 8.48 13.97
C ARG A 49 2.23 9.16 15.14
N ALA A 50 3.45 8.77 15.48
CA ALA A 50 4.24 9.45 16.51
C ALA A 50 4.39 10.96 16.21
N LEU A 51 4.78 11.30 14.99
CA LEU A 51 4.94 12.69 14.54
C LEU A 51 3.64 13.51 14.63
N PHE A 52 2.49 12.90 14.35
CA PHE A 52 1.19 13.54 14.52
C PHE A 52 0.94 13.92 15.99
N TYR A 53 1.15 12.99 16.93
CA TYR A 53 0.95 13.27 18.36
C TYR A 53 2.00 14.23 18.92
N GLU A 54 3.23 14.19 18.41
CA GLU A 54 4.26 15.17 18.76
C GLU A 54 3.88 16.58 18.30
N ARG A 55 3.36 16.73 17.07
CA ARG A 55 2.92 18.01 16.51
C ARG A 55 1.71 18.57 17.22
N HIS A 56 0.78 17.72 17.65
CA HIS A 56 -0.46 18.11 18.33
C HIS A 56 -0.39 17.88 19.84
N ARG A 57 0.81 17.94 20.45
CA ARG A 57 1.03 17.58 21.86
C ARG A 57 0.18 18.38 22.83
N ASP A 58 -0.13 19.64 22.51
CA ASP A 58 -0.91 20.53 23.37
C ASP A 58 -2.40 20.15 23.44
N TYR A 59 -2.89 19.35 22.49
CA TYR A 59 -4.28 18.87 22.46
C TYR A 59 -4.50 17.63 23.33
N PHE A 60 -3.43 17.00 23.84
CA PHE A 60 -3.52 15.71 24.54
C PHE A 60 -2.90 15.76 25.95
N PRO A 61 -3.38 14.94 26.89
CA PRO A 61 -2.77 14.85 28.21
C PRO A 61 -1.31 14.40 28.11
N ARG A 62 -0.38 15.19 28.67
CA ARG A 62 1.08 15.02 28.48
C ARG A 62 1.59 13.64 28.91
N LEU A 63 1.05 13.08 30.00
CA LEU A 63 1.48 11.78 30.55
C LEU A 63 1.11 10.60 29.65
N SER A 64 -0.11 10.58 29.09
CA SER A 64 -0.56 9.50 28.22
C SER A 64 -0.01 9.66 26.80
N ALA A 65 0.03 10.88 26.28
CA ALA A 65 0.59 11.19 24.97
C ALA A 65 2.09 10.85 24.89
N GLY A 66 2.87 11.18 25.93
CA GLY A 66 4.30 10.88 25.97
C GLY A 66 4.59 9.37 25.92
N ARG A 67 3.93 8.57 26.78
CA ARG A 67 4.10 7.11 26.78
C ARG A 67 3.64 6.49 25.45
N PHE A 68 2.57 7.01 24.85
CA PHE A 68 2.07 6.54 23.57
C PHE A 68 3.03 6.83 22.41
N VAL A 69 3.56 8.06 22.34
CA VAL A 69 4.57 8.47 21.34
C VAL A 69 5.81 7.59 21.44
N ASN A 70 6.31 7.37 22.67
CA ASN A 70 7.47 6.50 22.90
C ASN A 70 7.22 5.08 22.38
N ARG A 71 6.05 4.49 22.66
CA ARG A 71 5.69 3.16 22.12
C ARG A 71 5.59 3.16 20.61
N CYS A 72 5.07 4.22 19.99
CA CYS A 72 5.01 4.32 18.55
C CYS A 72 6.41 4.37 17.92
N ARG A 73 7.35 5.14 18.51
CA ARG A 73 8.75 5.18 18.08
C ARG A 73 9.46 3.85 18.27
N GLU A 74 9.20 3.16 19.39
CA GLU A 74 9.74 1.83 19.64
C GLU A 74 9.24 0.81 18.61
N LEU A 75 7.94 0.85 18.25
CA LEU A 75 7.38 0.01 17.19
C LEU A 75 7.98 0.34 15.82
N GLU A 76 8.12 1.64 15.48
CA GLU A 76 8.81 2.07 14.26
C GLU A 76 10.22 1.45 14.16
N ALA A 77 11.01 1.54 15.23
CA ALA A 77 12.36 0.99 15.28
C ALA A 77 12.38 -0.54 15.12
N ARG A 78 11.50 -1.25 15.85
CA ARG A 78 11.41 -2.73 15.77
C ARG A 78 11.03 -3.22 14.38
N TYR A 79 10.05 -2.57 13.73
CA TYR A 79 9.65 -2.94 12.38
C TYR A 79 10.72 -2.62 11.33
N ARG A 80 11.48 -1.53 11.49
CA ARG A 80 12.67 -1.27 10.63
C ARG A 80 13.76 -2.31 10.84
N ALA A 81 14.07 -2.66 12.09
CA ALA A 81 15.07 -3.66 12.39
C ALA A 81 14.68 -5.04 11.82
N LEU A 82 13.39 -5.42 11.91
CA LEU A 82 12.88 -6.63 11.27
C LEU A 82 13.05 -6.58 9.75
N ALA A 83 12.72 -5.47 9.11
CA ALA A 83 12.94 -5.31 7.66
C ALA A 83 14.42 -5.45 7.27
N GLN A 84 15.33 -4.85 8.05
CA GLN A 84 16.78 -4.93 7.84
C GLN A 84 17.38 -6.32 8.12
N MET A 85 16.80 -7.09 9.05
CA MET A 85 17.24 -8.47 9.31
C MET A 85 16.72 -9.44 8.23
N MET A 86 15.49 -9.24 7.76
CA MET A 86 14.87 -10.12 6.75
C MET A 86 15.44 -9.90 5.35
N PHE A 87 16.07 -8.75 5.12
CA PHE A 87 16.74 -8.42 3.88
C PHE A 87 17.90 -7.48 4.20
N LEU A 88 19.07 -7.70 3.61
CA LEU A 88 20.13 -6.69 3.47
C LEU A 88 19.68 -5.54 2.54
N ILE A 89 18.40 -5.11 2.60
CA ILE A 89 17.88 -3.97 1.88
C ILE A 89 18.52 -2.72 2.48
N PRO A 90 19.21 -1.90 1.67
CA PRO A 90 19.70 -0.61 2.11
C PRO A 90 18.52 0.19 2.67
N ALA A 91 18.64 0.66 3.92
CA ALA A 91 17.57 1.33 4.65
C ALA A 91 17.18 2.71 4.07
N GLU A 92 17.73 3.08 2.91
CA GLU A 92 17.75 4.42 2.35
C GLU A 92 16.64 4.67 1.32
N ASP A 93 16.06 3.61 0.75
CA ASP A 93 14.97 3.76 -0.21
C ASP A 93 13.65 4.03 0.51
N ARG A 94 13.36 5.33 0.69
CA ARG A 94 12.03 5.82 1.06
C ARG A 94 11.02 5.24 0.07
N LEU A 95 10.23 4.25 0.51
CA LEU A 95 9.18 3.64 -0.28
C LEU A 95 8.05 4.67 -0.47
N VAL A 96 8.18 5.53 -1.48
CA VAL A 96 7.12 6.46 -1.85
C VAL A 96 5.99 5.64 -2.49
N PRO A 97 4.73 5.78 -2.03
CA PRO A 97 3.61 5.14 -2.70
C PRO A 97 3.51 5.69 -4.13
N VAL A 98 3.87 4.87 -5.11
CA VAL A 98 3.66 5.18 -6.54
C VAL A 98 2.15 5.22 -6.75
N ARG A 99 1.59 6.43 -6.92
CA ARG A 99 0.26 6.55 -7.51
C ARG A 99 0.39 6.06 -8.94
N ALA A 100 -0.16 4.88 -9.24
CA ALA A 100 -0.31 4.40 -10.61
C ALA A 100 -1.30 5.32 -11.32
N VAL A 101 -0.80 6.47 -11.80
CA VAL A 101 -1.54 7.30 -12.74
C VAL A 101 -1.55 6.48 -14.03
N ALA A 102 -2.72 5.93 -14.35
CA ALA A 102 -2.95 5.26 -15.61
C ALA A 102 -2.57 6.23 -16.73
N LEU A 103 -1.50 5.92 -17.47
CA LEU A 103 -1.17 6.62 -18.70
C LEU A 103 -2.32 6.39 -19.69
N PRO A 104 -2.99 7.44 -20.21
CA PRO A 104 -3.86 7.28 -21.37
C PRO A 104 -2.96 6.84 -22.53
N LYS A 105 -3.31 5.72 -23.17
CA LYS A 105 -2.69 5.32 -24.42
C LYS A 105 -3.10 6.35 -25.48
N LEU A 106 -2.10 6.87 -26.19
CA LEU A 106 -2.24 7.64 -27.43
C LEU A 106 -3.18 6.95 -28.41
#